data_AF-A0AAU2NLB9-F1
#
_entry.id   AF-A0AAU2NLB9-F1
#
_cell.length_a   1.000
_cell.length_b   1.000
_cell.length_c   1.000
_cell.angle_alpha   90.00
_cell.angle_beta   90.00
_cell.angle_gamma   90.00
#
_symmetry.space_group_name_H-M   'P 1'
#
loop_
_entity.id
_entity.type
_entity.pdbx_description
1 polymer ?
#
loop_
_entity_poly.entity_id
_entity_poly.type
_entity_poly.pdbx_seq_one_letter_code
_entity_poly.pdbx_strand_id
1 'polypeptide(L)'
;MATFGSVWAVVAVAHNLADHDIGQTDHPAAGKAAPTEAEIAECVSPRRGWGSCLRHVAQYHLVMGVTLTLVWVVLSLRMSLPGLAVGIAVLAVTRAFFAVAARLDDCLRLVCWCFSFAAPVSILRSSGVRDSKLSNEVAQLLRRLQWRSKLHSISAPTARK
;
A
#
# COMPACT_ATOMS: atom_id res chain seq x y z
N MET A 1 18.32 -7.98 -11.26
CA MET A 1 16.86 -8.20 -11.26
C MET A 1 16.35 -8.93 -10.02
N ALA A 2 17.07 -9.94 -9.49
CA ALA A 2 16.68 -10.65 -8.26
C ALA A 2 16.43 -9.71 -7.06
N THR A 3 17.34 -8.77 -6.76
CA THR A 3 17.18 -7.81 -5.66
C THR A 3 15.90 -6.98 -5.77
N PHE A 4 15.59 -6.47 -6.96
CA PHE A 4 14.38 -5.70 -7.20
C PHE A 4 13.12 -6.55 -7.00
N GLY A 5 13.09 -7.77 -7.55
CA GLY A 5 11.98 -8.70 -7.38
C GLY A 5 11.73 -9.06 -5.90
N SER A 6 12.80 -9.33 -5.14
CA SER A 6 12.69 -9.65 -3.71
C SER A 6 12.20 -8.47 -2.89
N VAL A 7 12.75 -7.26 -3.12
CA VAL A 7 12.29 -6.05 -2.43
C VAL A 7 10.82 -5.77 -2.76
N TRP A 8 10.44 -5.89 -4.03
CA TRP A 8 9.06 -5.69 -4.46
C TRP A 8 8.09 -6.67 -3.82
N ALA A 9 8.41 -7.97 -3.80
CA ALA A 9 7.54 -8.99 -3.20
C ALA A 9 7.31 -8.72 -1.71
N VAL A 10 8.35 -8.30 -0.99
CA VAL A 10 8.24 -7.99 0.44
C VAL A 10 7.46 -6.69 0.66
N VAL A 11 7.71 -5.65 -0.15
CA VAL A 11 6.93 -4.41 -0.13
C VAL A 11 5.45 -4.69 -0.36
N ALA A 12 5.10 -5.58 -1.29
CA ALA A 12 3.72 -5.96 -1.57
C ALA A 12 3.05 -6.68 -0.38
N VAL A 13 3.78 -7.58 0.30
CA VAL A 13 3.28 -8.27 1.50
C VAL A 13 3.13 -7.27 2.66
N ALA A 14 4.14 -6.43 2.89
CA ALA A 14 4.13 -5.42 3.94
C ALA A 14 2.99 -4.40 3.76
N HIS A 15 2.69 -4.03 2.51
CA HIS A 15 1.56 -3.17 2.17
C HIS A 15 0.23 -3.78 2.63
N ASN A 16 -0.02 -5.04 2.28
CA ASN A 16 -1.25 -5.74 2.70
C ASN A 16 -1.33 -5.88 4.23
N LEU A 17 -0.21 -6.20 4.88
CA LEU A 17 -0.13 -6.33 6.32
C LEU A 17 -0.44 -4.99 7.02
N ALA A 18 0.09 -3.90 6.47
CA ALA A 18 -0.17 -2.55 6.97
C ALA A 18 -1.63 -2.12 6.75
N ASP A 19 -2.24 -2.45 5.61
CA ASP A 19 -3.60 -1.98 5.29
C ASP A 19 -4.72 -2.83 5.91
N HIS A 20 -4.45 -4.09 6.26
CA HIS A 20 -5.52 -5.01 6.67
C HIS A 20 -5.32 -5.66 8.03
N ASP A 21 -4.10 -6.12 8.35
CA ASP A 21 -3.91 -6.98 9.52
C ASP A 21 -3.43 -6.21 10.76
N ILE A 22 -2.53 -5.24 10.59
CA ILE A 22 -1.87 -4.56 11.72
C ILE A 22 -2.20 -3.07 11.76
N GLY A 23 -2.40 -2.41 10.60
CA GLY A 23 -2.47 -0.96 10.53
C GLY A 23 -3.86 -0.34 10.44
N GLN A 24 -4.91 -1.12 10.19
CA GLN A 24 -6.25 -0.56 10.06
C GLN A 24 -7.35 -1.55 10.48
N THR A 25 -7.84 -1.40 11.70
CA THR A 25 -9.12 -1.98 12.12
C THR A 25 -10.29 -1.08 11.68
N ASP A 26 -11.53 -1.57 11.75
CA ASP A 26 -12.73 -0.82 11.34
C ASP A 26 -12.88 0.52 12.09
N HIS A 27 -12.45 0.55 13.35
CA HIS A 27 -12.57 1.73 14.20
C HIS A 27 -11.69 2.92 13.74
N PRO A 28 -10.37 2.77 13.49
CA PRO A 28 -9.55 3.79 12.84
C PRO A 28 -10.05 4.22 11.45
N ALA A 29 -10.67 3.31 10.69
CA ALA A 29 -11.18 3.62 9.35
C ALA A 29 -12.34 4.62 9.40
N ALA A 30 -13.28 4.45 10.34
CA ALA A 30 -14.38 5.38 10.55
C ALA A 30 -13.89 6.81 10.86
N GLY A 31 -12.77 6.94 11.56
CA GLY A 31 -12.18 8.24 11.91
C GLY A 31 -11.48 8.97 10.76
N LYS A 32 -11.37 8.38 9.56
CA LYS A 32 -10.74 9.01 8.37
C LYS A 32 -11.74 9.73 7.47
N ALA A 33 -13.04 9.52 7.68
CA ALA A 33 -14.06 10.10 6.82
C ALA A 33 -13.96 11.64 6.83
N ALA A 34 -13.91 12.21 5.62
CA ALA A 34 -14.09 13.63 5.46
C ALA A 34 -15.49 14.03 5.98
N PRO A 35 -15.64 15.22 6.57
CA PRO A 35 -16.97 15.72 6.92
C PRO A 35 -17.83 15.85 5.66
N THR A 36 -19.10 15.52 5.79
CA THR A 36 -20.11 15.69 4.74
C THR A 36 -20.41 17.18 4.52
N GLU A 37 -20.98 17.55 3.37
CA GLU A 37 -21.34 18.95 3.09
C GLU A 37 -22.29 19.54 4.15
N ALA A 38 -23.23 18.74 4.66
CA ALA A 38 -24.13 19.14 5.73
C ALA A 38 -23.39 19.45 7.04
N GLU A 39 -22.42 18.62 7.42
CA GLU A 39 -21.58 18.86 8.60
C GLU A 39 -20.71 20.12 8.43
N ILE A 40 -20.21 20.38 7.22
CA ILE A 40 -19.47 21.61 6.92
C ILE A 40 -20.38 22.84 7.05
N ALA A 41 -21.63 22.76 6.59
CA ALA A 41 -22.62 23.82 6.80
C ALA A 41 -22.92 24.06 8.29
N GLU A 42 -22.82 23.03 9.12
CA GLU A 42 -22.85 23.09 10.58
C GLU A 42 -21.50 23.51 11.20
N CYS A 43 -20.58 24.07 10.41
CA CYS A 43 -19.26 24.55 10.82
C CYS A 43 -18.31 23.47 11.37
N VAL A 44 -18.52 22.19 11.06
CA VAL A 44 -17.53 21.15 11.35
C VAL A 44 -16.26 21.42 10.53
N SER A 45 -15.09 21.35 11.17
CA SER A 45 -13.82 21.61 10.50
C SER A 45 -13.61 20.68 9.29
N PRO A 46 -13.27 21.21 8.09
CA PRO A 46 -12.89 20.40 6.93
C PRO A 46 -11.68 19.50 7.17
N ARG A 47 -10.92 19.75 8.24
CA ARG A 47 -9.76 18.95 8.64
C ARG A 47 -10.13 17.80 9.58
N ARG A 48 -11.42 17.57 9.88
CA ARG A 48 -11.86 16.39 10.63
C ARG A 48 -11.37 15.14 9.90
N GLY A 49 -10.74 14.24 10.65
CA GLY A 49 -10.16 13.01 10.13
C GLY A 49 -8.70 13.09 9.64
N TRP A 50 -8.12 14.30 9.50
CA TRP A 50 -6.71 14.46 9.10
C TRP A 50 -5.75 13.74 10.05
N GLY A 51 -5.98 13.84 11.37
CA GLY A 51 -5.16 13.15 12.36
C GLY A 51 -5.20 11.62 12.19
N SER A 52 -6.37 11.04 11.89
CA SER A 52 -6.48 9.60 11.63
C SER A 52 -5.76 9.20 10.33
N CYS A 53 -5.88 10.01 9.28
CA CYS A 53 -5.14 9.82 8.03
C CYS A 53 -3.64 9.91 8.22
N LEU A 54 -3.14 10.92 8.93
CA LEU A 54 -1.72 11.08 9.23
C LEU A 54 -1.18 9.93 10.08
N ARG A 55 -1.93 9.51 11.10
CA ARG A 55 -1.54 8.36 11.94
C ARG A 55 -1.46 7.08 11.11
N HIS A 56 -2.44 6.82 10.26
CA HIS A 56 -2.42 5.66 9.38
C HIS A 56 -1.24 5.71 8.39
N VAL A 57 -1.00 6.88 7.78
CA VAL A 57 0.15 7.11 6.90
C VAL A 57 1.49 6.82 7.61
N ALA A 58 1.63 7.28 8.86
CA ALA A 58 2.83 7.06 9.65
C ALA A 58 3.01 5.59 10.01
N GLN A 59 1.94 4.92 10.46
CA GLN A 59 1.96 3.50 10.80
C GLN A 59 2.26 2.64 9.57
N TYR A 60 1.62 2.95 8.44
CA TYR A 60 1.89 2.31 7.15
C TYR A 60 3.38 2.37 6.81
N HIS A 61 3.98 3.55 6.85
CA HIS A 61 5.40 3.72 6.54
C HIS A 61 6.33 3.07 7.56
N LEU A 62 5.94 3.02 8.83
CA LEU A 62 6.69 2.31 9.85
C LEU A 62 6.74 0.81 9.56
N VAL A 63 5.61 0.18 9.22
CA VAL A 63 5.56 -1.24 8.85
C VAL A 63 6.39 -1.52 7.60
N MET A 64 6.26 -0.67 6.58
CA MET A 64 7.07 -0.79 5.36
C MET A 64 8.57 -0.67 5.64
N GLY A 65 8.96 0.31 6.45
CA GLY A 65 10.35 0.54 6.86
C GLY A 65 10.94 -0.64 7.63
N VAL A 66 10.23 -1.11 8.67
CA VAL A 66 10.65 -2.27 9.46
C VAL A 66 10.80 -3.51 8.60
N THR A 67 9.83 -3.80 7.72
CA THR A 67 9.90 -4.99 6.87
C THR A 67 11.05 -4.90 5.87
N LEU A 68 11.28 -3.73 5.27
CA LEU A 68 12.41 -3.52 4.35
C LEU A 68 13.75 -3.66 5.06
N THR A 69 13.88 -3.11 6.28
CA THR A 69 15.09 -3.27 7.11
C THR A 69 15.34 -4.75 7.45
N LEU A 70 14.30 -5.49 7.83
CA LEU A 70 14.43 -6.93 8.10
C LEU A 70 14.94 -7.69 6.88
N VAL A 71 14.39 -7.44 5.70
CA VAL A 71 14.84 -8.06 4.45
C VAL A 71 16.29 -7.69 4.15
N TRP A 72 16.65 -6.43 4.33
CA TRP A 72 18.01 -5.96 4.10
C TRP A 72 19.01 -6.70 4.99
N VAL A 73 18.70 -6.84 6.29
CA VAL A 73 19.53 -7.58 7.25
C VAL A 73 19.59 -9.07 6.93
N VAL A 74 18.43 -9.73 6.73
CA VAL A 74 18.35 -11.19 6.56
C VAL A 74 18.93 -11.65 5.22
N LEU A 75 18.67 -10.92 4.14
CA LEU A 75 19.16 -11.29 2.80
C LEU A 75 20.54 -10.71 2.48
N SER A 76 21.14 -9.94 3.39
CA SER A 76 22.44 -9.28 3.19
C SER A 76 22.53 -8.53 1.85
N LEU A 77 21.45 -7.82 1.51
CA LEU A 77 21.36 -7.11 0.23
C LEU A 77 22.40 -5.99 0.20
N ARG A 78 23.36 -6.08 -0.73
CA ARG A 78 24.31 -5.00 -1.00
C ARG A 78 23.59 -3.83 -1.66
N MET A 79 22.95 -2.99 -0.85
CA MET A 79 22.42 -1.71 -1.29
C MET A 79 23.51 -0.66 -1.18
N SER A 80 23.80 0.02 -2.28
CA SER A 80 24.65 1.21 -2.24
C SER A 80 23.83 2.38 -1.66
N LEU A 81 24.49 3.26 -0.89
CA LEU A 81 23.88 4.51 -0.38
C LEU A 81 23.16 5.33 -1.47
N PRO A 82 23.72 5.49 -2.69
CA PRO A 82 23.01 6.16 -3.78
C PRO A 82 21.72 5.45 -4.21
N GLY A 83 21.72 4.12 -4.28
CA GLY A 83 20.54 3.34 -4.63
C GLY A 83 19.41 3.50 -3.60
N LEU A 84 19.76 3.55 -2.32
CA LEU A 84 18.83 3.84 -1.24
C LEU A 84 18.25 5.27 -1.37
N ALA A 85 19.11 6.27 -1.60
CA ALA A 85 18.70 7.66 -1.75
C ALA A 85 17.73 7.85 -2.93
N VAL A 86 18.00 7.22 -4.08
CA VAL A 86 17.10 7.22 -5.24
C VAL A 86 15.77 6.56 -4.89
N GLY A 87 15.79 5.42 -4.20
CA GLY A 87 14.57 4.75 -3.76
C GLY A 87 13.70 5.62 -2.85
N ILE A 88 14.31 6.32 -1.89
CA ILE A 88 13.64 7.27 -1.00
C ILE A 88 13.08 8.46 -1.79
N ALA A 89 13.86 9.00 -2.73
CA ALA A 89 13.44 10.14 -3.55
C ALA A 89 12.22 9.79 -4.42
N VAL A 90 12.24 8.64 -5.09
CA VAL A 90 11.09 8.15 -5.88
C VAL A 90 9.87 7.98 -4.99
N LEU A 91 10.02 7.34 -3.82
CA LEU A 91 8.91 7.15 -2.87
C LEU A 91 8.31 8.49 -2.41
N ALA A 92 9.16 9.48 -2.09
CA ALA A 92 8.73 10.80 -1.66
C ALA A 92 8.02 11.58 -2.77
N VAL A 93 8.54 11.55 -4.00
CA VAL A 93 7.92 12.21 -5.17
C VAL A 93 6.57 11.60 -5.48
N THR A 94 6.49 10.27 -5.54
CA THR A 94 5.24 9.54 -5.76
C THR A 94 4.20 9.90 -4.69
N ARG A 95 4.62 10.02 -3.43
CA ARG A 95 3.77 10.49 -2.32
C ARG A 95 3.30 11.93 -2.47
N ALA A 96 4.19 12.86 -2.82
CA ALA A 96 3.85 14.27 -2.98
C ALA A 96 2.86 14.45 -4.14
N PHE A 97 3.10 13.77 -5.26
CA PHE A 97 2.18 13.74 -6.40
C PHE A 97 0.80 13.23 -5.99
N PHE A 98 0.72 12.14 -5.23
CA PHE A 98 -0.56 11.59 -4.79
C PHE A 98 -1.24 12.35 -3.65
N ALA A 99 -0.49 13.07 -2.81
CA ALA A 99 -1.06 13.98 -1.82
C ALA A 99 -1.75 15.18 -2.50
N VAL A 100 -1.18 15.67 -3.61
CA VAL A 100 -1.80 16.71 -4.45
C VAL A 100 -2.99 16.14 -5.23
N ALA A 101 -2.86 14.92 -5.78
CA ALA A 101 -3.92 14.25 -6.53
C ALA A 101 -5.11 13.79 -5.66
N ALA A 102 -4.89 13.42 -4.40
CA ALA A 102 -5.97 13.06 -3.45
C ALA A 102 -6.85 14.26 -3.06
N ARG A 103 -6.52 15.47 -3.52
CA ARG A 103 -7.35 16.67 -3.44
C ARG A 103 -8.34 16.78 -4.61
N LEU A 104 -8.24 15.86 -5.58
CA LEU A 104 -9.18 15.62 -6.67
C LEU A 104 -9.84 14.27 -6.36
N ASP A 105 -11.11 14.31 -6.00
CA ASP A 105 -11.91 13.20 -5.48
C ASP A 105 -11.69 11.84 -6.19
N ASP A 106 -11.74 10.74 -5.42
CA ASP A 106 -11.82 9.33 -5.84
C ASP A 106 -10.57 8.56 -6.36
N CYS A 107 -9.40 9.19 -6.55
CA CYS A 107 -8.26 8.49 -7.16
C CYS A 107 -7.47 7.50 -6.25
N LEU A 108 -7.68 7.51 -4.93
CA LEU A 108 -6.88 6.69 -3.99
C LEU A 108 -6.99 5.18 -4.27
N ARG A 109 -8.14 4.72 -4.80
CA ARG A 109 -8.38 3.31 -5.12
C ARG A 109 -7.69 2.85 -6.42
N LEU A 110 -7.55 3.72 -7.41
CA LEU A 110 -6.94 3.37 -8.71
C LEU A 110 -5.41 3.34 -8.62
N VAL A 111 -4.84 4.21 -7.79
CA VAL A 111 -3.39 4.39 -7.64
C VAL A 111 -2.74 3.30 -6.80
N CYS A 112 -3.36 2.92 -5.68
CA CYS A 112 -2.92 1.74 -4.91
C CYS A 112 -2.90 0.47 -5.78
N TRP A 113 -3.78 0.42 -6.79
CA TRP A 113 -3.89 -0.70 -7.72
C TRP A 113 -2.82 -0.67 -8.82
N CYS A 114 -2.58 0.49 -9.46
CA CYS A 114 -1.63 0.63 -10.56
C CYS A 114 -0.17 0.43 -10.13
N PHE A 115 0.22 0.94 -8.95
CA PHE A 115 1.61 0.82 -8.47
C PHE A 115 1.90 -0.55 -7.84
N SER A 116 0.88 -1.20 -7.27
CA SER A 116 1.04 -2.50 -6.62
C SER A 116 0.97 -3.68 -7.58
N PHE A 117 0.44 -3.56 -8.81
CA PHE A 117 0.21 -4.76 -9.64
C PHE A 117 0.45 -4.66 -11.17
N ALA A 118 0.36 -3.47 -11.81
CA ALA A 118 0.43 -3.40 -13.28
C ALA A 118 1.85 -3.28 -13.86
N ALA A 119 2.72 -2.47 -13.25
CA ALA A 119 4.10 -2.30 -13.69
C ALA A 119 5.02 -3.55 -13.58
N PRO A 120 4.91 -4.41 -12.55
CA PRO A 120 5.88 -5.48 -12.31
C PRO A 120 5.68 -6.73 -13.17
N VAL A 121 4.47 -7.02 -13.67
CA VAL A 121 4.26 -8.16 -14.59
C VAL A 121 5.05 -7.94 -15.90
N SER A 122 5.07 -6.70 -16.38
CA SER A 122 5.81 -6.32 -17.59
C SER A 122 7.33 -6.36 -17.39
N ILE A 123 7.81 -6.02 -16.19
CA ILE A 123 9.24 -6.05 -15.83
C ILE A 123 9.72 -7.49 -15.58
N LEU A 124 8.92 -8.33 -14.90
CA LEU A 124 9.22 -9.75 -14.74
C LEU A 124 9.26 -10.47 -16.09
N ARG A 125 8.35 -10.13 -17.01
CA ARG A 125 8.30 -10.68 -18.37
C ARG A 125 9.49 -10.25 -19.24
N SER A 126 10.02 -9.04 -19.06
CA SER A 126 11.21 -8.56 -19.81
C SER A 126 12.54 -9.05 -19.23
N SER A 127 12.57 -9.46 -17.96
CA SER A 127 13.81 -9.85 -17.26
C SER A 127 14.34 -11.26 -17.57
N GLY A 128 13.67 -12.04 -18.42
CA GLY A 128 14.18 -13.35 -18.88
C GLY A 128 14.21 -14.46 -17.81
N VAL A 129 13.55 -14.26 -16.66
CA VAL A 129 13.38 -15.29 -15.62
C VAL A 129 12.49 -16.40 -16.19
N ARG A 130 13.12 -17.45 -16.74
CA ARG A 130 12.48 -18.64 -17.33
C ARG A 130 12.04 -19.69 -16.30
N ASP A 131 12.21 -19.42 -15.01
CA ASP A 131 11.76 -20.34 -13.97
C ASP A 131 10.24 -20.23 -13.78
N SER A 132 9.53 -21.01 -14.58
CA SER A 132 8.07 -21.09 -14.62
C SER A 132 7.47 -21.50 -13.27
N LYS A 133 8.25 -22.15 -12.40
CA LYS A 133 7.82 -22.58 -11.08
C LYS A 133 7.71 -21.39 -10.12
N LEU A 134 8.73 -20.52 -10.08
CA LEU A 134 8.73 -19.33 -9.23
C LEU A 134 7.62 -18.34 -9.64
N SER A 135 7.40 -18.17 -10.94
CA SER A 135 6.33 -17.32 -11.47
C SER A 135 4.94 -17.82 -11.07
N ASN A 136 4.71 -19.14 -11.14
CA ASN A 136 3.43 -19.75 -10.77
C ASN A 136 3.13 -19.69 -9.27
N GLU A 137 4.14 -19.91 -8.42
CA GLU A 137 4.00 -19.80 -6.96
C GLU A 137 3.67 -18.37 -6.54
N VAL A 138 4.38 -17.36 -7.08
CA VAL A 138 4.08 -15.94 -6.83
C VAL A 138 2.68 -15.59 -7.31
N ALA A 139 2.28 -16.04 -8.52
CA ALA A 139 0.94 -15.80 -9.04
C ALA A 139 -0.16 -16.50 -8.22
N GLN A 140 0.08 -17.67 -7.65
CA GLN A 140 -0.86 -18.32 -6.73
C GLN A 140 -0.95 -17.58 -5.39
N LEU A 141 0.18 -17.14 -4.82
CA LEU A 141 0.20 -16.41 -3.56
C LEU A 141 -0.59 -15.11 -3.67
N LEU A 142 -0.38 -14.34 -4.75
CA LEU A 142 -1.10 -13.10 -5.02
C LEU A 142 -2.61 -13.34 -5.19
N ARG A 143 -3.01 -14.43 -5.87
CA ARG A 143 -4.44 -14.81 -6.00
C ARG A 143 -5.08 -15.15 -4.65
N ARG A 144 -4.36 -15.83 -3.75
CA ARG A 144 -4.87 -16.15 -2.40
C ARG A 144 -5.05 -14.89 -1.55
N LEU A 145 -4.11 -13.94 -1.62
CA LEU A 145 -4.20 -12.65 -0.94
C LEU A 145 -5.37 -11.80 -1.47
N GLN A 146 -5.54 -11.76 -2.80
CA GLN A 146 -6.66 -11.07 -3.43
C GLN A 146 -8.03 -11.65 -3.04
N TRP A 147 -8.13 -12.97 -2.85
CA TRP A 147 -9.39 -13.63 -2.48
C TRP A 147 -9.81 -13.33 -1.03
N ARG A 148 -8.86 -13.28 -0.08
CA ARG A 148 -9.15 -12.90 1.31
C ARG A 148 -9.66 -11.46 1.44
N SER A 149 -9.05 -10.52 0.72
CA SER A 149 -9.51 -9.12 0.70
C SER A 149 -10.97 -9.00 0.25
N LYS A 150 -11.37 -9.77 -0.76
CA LYS A 150 -12.74 -9.75 -1.29
C LYS A 150 -13.76 -10.34 -0.32
N LEU A 151 -13.40 -11.35 0.46
CA LEU A 151 -14.30 -11.92 1.49
C LEU A 151 -14.65 -10.92 2.59
N HIS A 152 -13.68 -10.16 3.09
CA HIS A 152 -13.93 -9.17 4.14
C HIS A 152 -14.84 -8.01 3.67
N SER A 153 -14.87 -7.70 2.37
CA SER A 153 -15.76 -6.68 1.81
C SER A 153 -17.23 -7.10 1.69
N ILE A 154 -17.52 -8.41 1.69
CA ILE A 154 -18.89 -8.94 1.48
C ILE A 154 -19.64 -9.12 2.81
N SER A 155 -18.91 -9.18 3.94
CA SER A 155 -19.50 -9.51 5.24
C SER A 155 -19.93 -8.31 6.10
N ALA A 156 -19.89 -7.07 5.59
CA ALA A 156 -20.40 -5.93 6.35
C ALA A 156 -21.94 -5.99 6.44
N PRO A 157 -22.54 -6.22 7.64
CA PRO A 157 -23.97 -6.25 7.78
C PRO A 157 -24.54 -4.87 7.45
N THR A 158 -25.50 -4.83 6.53
CA THR A 158 -26.32 -3.66 6.27
C THR A 158 -27.15 -3.38 7.52
N ALA A 159 -26.67 -2.47 8.36
CA ALA A 159 -27.43 -1.93 9.47
C ALA A 159 -28.61 -1.15 8.89
N ARG A 160 -29.74 -1.84 8.73
CA ARG A 160 -31.04 -1.26 8.46
C ARG A 160 -31.43 -0.44 9.70
N LYS A 161 -31.54 0.88 9.53
CA LYS A 161 -32.26 1.76 10.46
C LYS A 161 -33.74 1.64 10.22
#